data_AF-A0A7S0L6K2-F1
#
_entry.id   AF-A0A7S0L6K2-F1
#
_cell.length_a   1.000
_cell.length_b   1.000
_cell.length_c   1.000
_cell.angle_alpha   90.00
_cell.angle_beta   90.00
_cell.angle_gamma   90.00
#
_symmetry.space_group_name_H-M   'P 1'
#
loop_
_entity.id
_entity.type
_entity.pdbx_description
1 polymer ?
#
loop_
_entity_poly.entity_id
_entity_poly.type
_entity_poly.pdbx_seq_one_letter_code
_entity_poly.pdbx_strand_id
1 'polypeptide(L)'
;CGPSPRLSEMVIRPTGIPDPQVSVVNMGPLGEYEDHLLAQIEMRIAKRERTLITCITKSLAEALYEFLTGHGIASFALHSGVKPLQRLRVLDELRSGTLDVLVGCNLLRE
;
A
#
# COMPACT_ATOMS: atom_id res chain seq x y z
N CYS A 1 10.74 26.41 35.77
CA CYS A 1 9.79 25.73 34.84
C CYS A 1 9.19 26.78 33.92
N GLY A 2 9.67 26.90 32.68
CA GLY A 2 9.05 27.79 31.68
C GLY A 2 7.79 27.13 31.08
N PRO A 3 6.83 27.91 30.54
CA PRO A 3 5.64 27.34 29.91
C PRO A 3 6.06 26.45 28.74
N SER A 4 5.52 25.24 28.67
CA SER A 4 5.69 24.36 27.53
C SER A 4 5.17 25.05 26.25
N PRO A 5 5.81 24.84 25.08
CA PRO A 5 5.28 25.36 23.83
C PRO A 5 3.86 24.82 23.65
N ARG A 6 2.88 25.71 23.47
CA ARG A 6 1.52 25.31 23.11
C ARG A 6 1.57 24.66 21.74
N LEU A 7 1.34 23.35 21.70
CA LEU A 7 1.22 22.60 20.46
C LEU A 7 -0.02 23.13 19.72
N SER A 8 0.16 23.58 18.48
CA SER A 8 -0.95 23.93 17.60
C SER A 8 -1.13 22.81 16.59
N GLU A 9 -2.36 22.37 16.40
CA GLU A 9 -2.70 21.26 15.51
C GLU A 9 -3.32 21.81 14.21
N MET A 10 -2.80 21.39 13.06
CA MET A 10 -3.38 21.66 11.76
C MET A 10 -4.12 20.40 11.28
N VAL A 11 -5.42 20.36 11.51
CA VAL A 11 -6.28 19.22 11.11
C VAL A 11 -6.83 19.39 9.70
N ILE A 12 -7.05 20.63 9.25
CA ILE A 12 -7.71 20.92 7.97
C ILE A 12 -6.69 20.93 6.83
N ARG A 13 -6.96 20.13 5.79
CA ARG A 13 -6.21 20.17 4.52
C ARG A 13 -6.72 21.31 3.64
N PRO A 14 -5.84 22.16 3.07
CA PRO A 14 -6.27 23.22 2.13
C PRO A 14 -7.05 22.71 0.92
N THR A 15 -6.82 21.46 0.52
CA THR A 15 -7.51 20.81 -0.60
C THR A 15 -8.90 20.27 -0.26
N GLY A 16 -9.27 20.22 1.02
CA GLY A 16 -10.54 19.65 1.47
C GLY A 16 -10.66 18.13 1.36
N ILE A 17 -9.55 17.42 1.07
CA ILE A 17 -9.55 15.95 0.97
C ILE A 17 -9.86 15.35 2.37
N PRO A 18 -10.96 14.58 2.52
CA PRO A 18 -11.30 13.95 3.79
C PRO A 18 -10.34 12.80 4.11
N ASP A 19 -10.31 12.41 5.39
CA ASP A 19 -9.63 11.18 5.79
C ASP A 19 -10.31 9.96 5.15
N PRO A 20 -9.55 8.92 4.79
CA PRO A 20 -10.12 7.71 4.21
C PRO A 20 -10.99 6.98 5.25
N GLN A 21 -12.00 6.27 4.77
CA GLN A 21 -12.76 5.34 5.60
C GLN A 21 -11.88 4.17 6.02
N VAL A 22 -11.96 3.79 7.30
CA VAL A 22 -11.24 2.64 7.86
C VAL A 22 -12.25 1.55 8.18
N SER A 23 -11.99 0.35 7.66
CA SER A 23 -12.77 -0.86 7.94
C SER A 23 -11.86 -1.94 8.48
N VAL A 24 -12.30 -2.62 9.54
CA VAL A 24 -11.63 -3.82 10.05
C VAL A 24 -12.30 -5.04 9.42
N VAL A 25 -11.52 -5.81 8.68
CA VAL A 25 -11.97 -7.05 8.05
C VAL A 25 -11.30 -8.22 8.76
N ASN A 26 -12.09 -9.23 9.12
CA ASN A 26 -11.53 -10.45 9.68
C ASN A 26 -10.89 -11.26 8.53
N MET A 27 -9.58 -11.49 8.62
CA MET A 27 -8.83 -12.20 7.58
C MET A 27 -8.93 -13.72 7.67
N GLY A 28 -9.68 -14.27 8.65
CA GLY A 28 -9.78 -15.72 8.82
C GLY A 28 -8.43 -16.40 9.10
N PRO A 29 -8.35 -17.73 9.01
CA PRO A 29 -7.09 -18.47 8.95
C PRO A 29 -6.25 -18.08 7.72
N LEU A 30 -4.94 -18.33 7.75
CA LEU A 30 -4.07 -18.13 6.58
C LEU A 30 -4.65 -18.83 5.34
N GLY A 31 -4.90 -18.08 4.27
CA GLY A 31 -5.42 -18.57 2.98
C GLY A 31 -6.84 -18.12 2.63
N GLU A 32 -7.65 -17.68 3.59
CA GLU A 32 -9.04 -17.26 3.30
C GLU A 32 -9.16 -15.76 2.94
N TYR A 33 -8.19 -14.94 3.31
CA TYR A 33 -8.20 -13.50 3.02
C TYR A 33 -7.81 -13.16 1.58
N GLU A 34 -7.15 -14.08 0.87
CA GLU A 34 -6.56 -13.82 -0.44
C GLU A 34 -7.64 -13.55 -1.49
N ASP A 35 -8.73 -14.32 -1.48
CA ASP A 35 -9.89 -14.11 -2.35
C ASP A 35 -10.57 -12.76 -2.09
N HIS A 36 -10.74 -12.38 -0.82
CA HIS A 36 -11.30 -11.08 -0.46
C HIS A 36 -10.41 -9.95 -0.95
N LEU A 37 -9.10 -10.08 -0.75
CA LEU A 37 -8.11 -9.10 -1.17
C LEU A 37 -8.09 -8.95 -2.70
N LEU A 38 -8.12 -10.06 -3.45
CA LEU A 38 -8.21 -10.06 -4.91
C LEU A 38 -9.44 -9.31 -5.39
N ALA A 39 -10.62 -9.63 -4.86
CA ALA A 39 -11.85 -8.95 -5.21
C ALA A 39 -11.78 -7.43 -4.93
N GLN A 40 -11.19 -7.01 -3.81
CA GLN A 40 -10.98 -5.59 -3.53
C GLN A 40 -10.04 -4.94 -4.54
N ILE A 41 -8.91 -5.58 -4.87
CA ILE A 41 -7.93 -5.07 -5.82
C ILE A 41 -8.56 -4.90 -7.21
N GLU A 42 -9.27 -5.92 -7.70
CA GLU A 42 -9.92 -5.87 -9.02
C GLU A 42 -10.94 -4.72 -9.11
N MET A 43 -11.71 -4.48 -8.04
CA MET A 43 -12.62 -3.34 -7.97
C MET A 43 -11.89 -1.99 -8.05
N ARG A 44 -10.67 -1.87 -7.49
CA ARG A 44 -9.84 -0.67 -7.61
C ARG A 44 -9.27 -0.52 -9.01
N ILE A 45 -8.78 -1.61 -9.60
CA ILE A 45 -8.25 -1.63 -10.97
C ILE A 45 -9.33 -1.19 -11.97
N ALA A 46 -10.56 -1.70 -11.82
CA ALA A 46 -11.71 -1.30 -12.66
C ALA A 46 -12.01 0.22 -12.60
N LYS A 47 -11.66 0.88 -11.49
CA LYS A 47 -11.78 2.33 -11.29
C LYS A 47 -10.53 3.12 -11.65
N ARG A 48 -9.48 2.46 -12.16
CA ARG A 48 -8.14 3.02 -12.40
C ARG A 48 -7.50 3.58 -11.12
N GLU A 49 -7.86 3.02 -9.97
CA GLU A 49 -7.25 3.32 -8.67
C GLU A 49 -6.03 2.39 -8.45
N ARG A 50 -5.23 2.70 -7.43
CA ARG A 50 -4.03 1.93 -7.06
C ARG A 50 -4.15 1.40 -5.64
N THR A 51 -3.57 0.24 -5.40
CA THR A 51 -3.60 -0.40 -4.07
C THR A 51 -2.20 -0.46 -3.46
N LEU A 52 -2.10 -0.03 -2.19
CA LEU A 52 -0.90 -0.19 -1.38
C LEU A 52 -1.16 -1.24 -0.31
N ILE A 53 -0.26 -2.22 -0.18
CA ILE A 53 -0.38 -3.28 0.80
C ILE A 53 0.85 -3.27 1.70
N THR A 54 0.62 -3.14 3.01
CA THR A 54 1.68 -3.21 4.01
C THR A 54 1.67 -4.55 4.73
N CYS A 55 2.80 -5.25 4.70
CA CYS A 55 3.01 -6.54 5.36
C CYS A 55 3.92 -6.39 6.59
N ILE A 56 3.91 -7.36 7.51
CA ILE A 56 4.81 -7.32 8.67
C ILE A 56 6.24 -7.72 8.28
N THR A 57 6.39 -8.79 7.50
CA THR A 57 7.70 -9.34 7.13
C THR A 57 7.98 -9.17 5.64
N LYS A 58 9.26 -9.18 5.28
CA LYS A 58 9.71 -9.19 3.89
C LYS A 58 9.20 -10.44 3.15
N SER A 59 9.29 -11.61 3.77
CA SER A 59 8.85 -12.87 3.17
C SER A 59 7.36 -12.88 2.86
N LEU A 60 6.52 -12.27 3.72
CA LEU A 60 5.09 -12.13 3.44
C LEU A 60 4.83 -11.20 2.25
N ALA A 61 5.60 -10.12 2.13
CA ALA A 61 5.49 -9.21 0.99
C ALA A 61 5.91 -9.90 -0.33
N GLU A 62 6.97 -10.69 -0.32
CA GLU A 62 7.44 -11.47 -1.48
C GLU A 62 6.41 -12.55 -1.86
N ALA A 63 5.91 -13.33 -0.90
CA ALA A 63 4.88 -14.35 -1.14
C ALA A 63 3.59 -13.75 -1.71
N LEU A 64 3.14 -12.61 -1.17
CA LEU A 64 1.93 -11.95 -1.67
C LEU A 64 2.14 -11.34 -3.07
N TYR A 65 3.34 -10.83 -3.35
CA TYR A 65 3.69 -10.38 -4.70
C TYR A 65 3.65 -11.54 -5.72
N GLU A 66 4.22 -12.69 -5.37
CA GLU A 66 4.17 -13.89 -6.23
C GLU A 66 2.72 -14.36 -6.44
N PHE A 67 1.92 -14.37 -5.38
CA PHE A 67 0.50 -14.70 -5.46
C PHE A 67 -0.25 -13.76 -6.42
N LEU A 68 -0.12 -12.44 -6.26
CA LEU A 68 -0.84 -11.45 -7.09
C LEU A 68 -0.39 -11.49 -8.56
N THR A 69 0.92 -11.62 -8.81
CA THR A 69 1.44 -11.74 -10.18
C THR A 69 1.01 -13.05 -10.84
N GLY A 70 0.93 -14.15 -10.09
CA GLY A 70 0.36 -15.42 -10.54
C GLY A 70 -1.10 -15.32 -10.98
N HIS A 71 -1.85 -14.38 -10.42
CA HIS A 71 -3.24 -14.07 -10.80
C HIS A 71 -3.35 -12.98 -11.88
N GLY A 72 -2.22 -12.59 -12.50
CA GLY A 72 -2.20 -11.61 -13.60
C GLY A 72 -2.31 -10.15 -13.16
N ILE A 73 -2.18 -9.85 -11.87
CA ILE A 73 -2.22 -8.48 -11.37
C ILE A 73 -0.82 -7.86 -11.45
N ALA A 74 -0.71 -6.71 -12.12
CA ALA A 74 0.53 -5.96 -12.25
C ALA A 74 0.99 -5.42 -10.87
N SER A 75 1.87 -6.16 -10.21
CA SER A 75 2.25 -5.93 -8.82
C SER A 75 3.77 -5.76 -8.68
N PHE A 76 4.22 -5.14 -7.60
CA PHE A 76 5.65 -5.10 -7.26
C PHE A 76 5.88 -5.13 -5.74
N ALA A 77 6.92 -5.84 -5.29
CA ALA A 77 7.34 -5.89 -3.88
C ALA A 77 8.45 -4.87 -3.57
N LEU A 78 8.14 -3.86 -2.75
CA LEU A 78 9.11 -2.91 -2.20
C LEU A 78 9.60 -3.33 -0.81
N HIS A 79 10.90 -3.55 -0.70
CA HIS A 79 11.58 -3.84 0.57
C HIS A 79 13.00 -3.24 0.57
N SER A 80 13.73 -3.38 1.68
CA SER A 80 15.08 -2.82 1.88
C SER A 80 16.12 -3.26 0.84
N GLY A 81 15.97 -4.46 0.26
CA GLY A 81 16.85 -4.93 -0.83
C GLY A 81 16.67 -4.24 -2.19
N VAL A 82 15.68 -3.36 -2.38
CA VAL A 82 15.43 -2.68 -3.66
C VAL A 82 16.31 -1.42 -3.75
N LYS A 83 17.06 -1.29 -4.85
CA LYS A 83 17.95 -0.14 -5.08
C LYS A 83 17.16 1.18 -5.18
N PRO A 84 17.70 2.33 -4.72
CA PRO A 84 16.98 3.61 -4.74
C PRO A 84 16.40 4.02 -6.11
N LEU A 85 17.18 3.90 -7.18
CA LEU A 85 16.71 4.21 -8.54
C LEU A 85 15.54 3.32 -8.99
N GLN A 86 15.54 2.06 -8.58
CA GLN A 86 14.44 1.14 -8.89
C GLN A 86 13.18 1.51 -8.09
N ARG A 87 13.32 1.97 -6.84
CA ARG A 87 12.19 2.45 -6.03
C ARG A 87 11.46 3.61 -6.71
N LEU A 88 12.20 4.61 -7.18
CA LEU A 88 11.64 5.76 -7.90
C LEU A 88 10.87 5.31 -9.14
N ARG A 89 11.49 4.46 -9.97
CA ARG A 89 10.85 3.92 -11.17
C ARG A 89 9.55 3.18 -10.87
N VAL A 90 9.53 2.34 -9.84
CA VAL A 90 8.34 1.59 -9.43
C VAL A 90 7.22 2.53 -8.97
N LEU A 91 7.55 3.60 -8.25
CA LEU A 91 6.57 4.60 -7.84
C LEU A 91 5.99 5.37 -9.04
N ASP A 92 6.82 5.67 -10.05
CA ASP A 92 6.37 6.27 -11.30
C ASP A 92 5.49 5.31 -12.12
N GLU A 93 5.85 4.03 -12.18
CA GLU A 93 5.07 2.97 -12.82
C GLU A 93 3.69 2.79 -12.14
N LEU A 94 3.64 2.88 -10.80
CA LEU A 94 2.37 2.87 -10.04
C LEU A 94 1.50 4.09 -10.36
N ARG A 95 2.10 5.29 -10.39
CA ARG A 95 1.39 6.55 -10.68
C ARG A 95 0.88 6.61 -12.12
N SER A 96 1.67 6.11 -13.07
CA SER A 96 1.31 6.05 -14.49
C SER A 96 0.29 4.96 -14.80
N GLY A 97 0.20 3.93 -13.95
CA GLY A 97 -0.74 2.83 -14.09
C GLY A 97 -0.21 1.60 -14.82
N THR A 98 1.10 1.52 -15.03
CA THR A 98 1.77 0.29 -15.46
C THR A 98 1.74 -0.76 -14.35
N LEU A 99 1.76 -0.32 -13.09
CA LEU A 99 1.53 -1.16 -11.91
C LEU A 99 0.20 -0.78 -11.26
N ASP A 100 -0.53 -1.78 -10.79
CA ASP A 100 -1.79 -1.63 -10.07
C ASP A 100 -1.62 -1.74 -8.55
N VAL A 101 -0.68 -2.58 -8.11
CA VAL A 101 -0.48 -2.91 -6.69
C VAL A 101 0.98 -2.78 -6.28
N LEU A 102 1.21 -2.17 -5.11
CA LEU A 102 2.50 -2.11 -4.46
C LEU A 102 2.44 -2.80 -3.10
N VAL A 103 3.27 -3.82 -2.90
CA VAL A 103 3.33 -4.60 -1.66
C VAL A 103 4.64 -4.30 -0.94
N GLY A 104 4.64 -4.14 0.38
CA GLY A 104 5.90 -4.01 1.11
C GLY A 104 5.76 -3.95 2.61
N CYS A 105 6.87 -4.08 3.33
CA CYS A 105 6.83 -4.07 4.80
C CYS A 105 6.89 -2.66 5.41
N ASN A 106 7.56 -1.75 4.72
CA ASN A 106 7.71 -0.37 5.13
C ASN A 106 7.86 0.51 3.89
N LEU A 107 6.72 0.75 3.24
CA LEU A 107 6.65 1.36 1.91
C LEU A 107 7.10 2.83 1.89
N LEU A 108 7.03 3.53 3.04
CA LEU A 108 7.01 5.00 3.11
C LEU A 108 8.09 5.60 4.01
N ARG A 109 9.10 4.82 4.43
CA ARG A 109 10.12 5.33 5.36
C ARG A 109 11.47 5.46 4.69
N GLU A 110 11.69 6.64 4.11
CA GLU A 110 12.97 7.38 4.07
C GLU A 110 12.64 8.87 4.15
#